data_AF-A0A2P5FRE1-F1
#
_entry.id   AF-A0A2P5FRE1-F1
#
_cell.length_a   1.000
_cell.length_b   1.000
_cell.length_c   1.000
_cell.angle_alpha   90.00
_cell.angle_beta   90.00
_cell.angle_gamma   90.00
#
_symmetry.space_group_name_H-M   'P 1'
#
loop_
_entity.id
_entity.type
_entity.pdbx_description
1 polymer ?
#
loop_
_entity_poly.entity_id
_entity_poly.type
_entity_poly.pdbx_seq_one_letter_code
_entity_poly.pdbx_strand_id
1 'polypeptide(L)'
;RAIIRKPQILLLDEATSALDSDSERTIQKAIENVAIDRTTIIVAHRLSTIKNADIIVVVENGQVKEMGLHDELIQQENGLYSSLIRLQRMEKIEYREEFNNTSYFSTSPNNDFNNFEVRQFDTPNFGEPSTIFVTRINDNLEGSKILNPSFWRLLGLNKPEWKQATLGCLSAILFGAVQPVYAAIMGTTISAYFLTNQR
;
A
#
# COMPACT_ATOMS: atom_id res chain seq x y z
N ARG A 1 31.87 -2.98 -1.82
CA ARG A 1 32.93 -3.55 -2.70
C ARG A 1 33.40 -2.56 -3.78
N ALA A 2 32.50 -1.95 -4.57
CA ALA A 2 32.87 -0.98 -5.62
C ALA A 2 33.70 0.22 -5.10
N ILE A 3 33.36 0.76 -3.93
CA ILE A 3 34.03 1.92 -3.30
C ILE A 3 35.52 1.66 -3.00
N ILE A 4 35.88 0.43 -2.64
CA ILE A 4 37.24 0.05 -2.23
C ILE A 4 38.24 0.27 -3.37
N ARG A 5 37.78 0.13 -4.62
CA ARG A 5 38.62 0.23 -5.82
C ARG A 5 38.83 1.68 -6.29
N LYS A 6 38.24 2.66 -5.61
CA LYS A 6 38.26 4.10 -5.96
C LYS A 6 38.06 4.37 -7.46
N PRO A 7 36.98 3.86 -8.10
CA PRO A 7 36.72 4.16 -9.51
C PRO A 7 36.43 5.66 -9.72
N GLN A 8 36.81 6.18 -10.89
CA GLN A 8 36.48 7.56 -11.33
C GLN A 8 35.03 7.68 -11.82
N ILE A 9 34.46 6.58 -12.32
CA ILE A 9 33.06 6.50 -12.77
C ILE A 9 32.33 5.49 -11.90
N LEU A 10 31.23 5.90 -11.30
CA LEU A 10 30.36 5.08 -10.47
C LEU A 10 29.01 4.89 -11.16
N LEU A 11 28.58 3.65 -11.33
CA LEU A 11 27.26 3.30 -11.85
C LEU A 11 26.45 2.66 -10.70
N LEU A 12 25.29 3.23 -10.42
CA LEU A 12 24.37 2.74 -9.40
C LEU A 12 23.04 2.40 -10.06
N ASP A 13 22.71 1.11 -10.09
CA ASP A 13 21.45 0.62 -10.64
C ASP A 13 20.54 0.17 -9.50
N GLU A 14 19.49 0.94 -9.23
CA GLU A 14 18.46 0.68 -8.21
C GLU A 14 19.00 0.27 -6.82
N ALA A 15 20.15 0.82 -6.41
CA ALA A 15 20.88 0.36 -5.23
C ALA A 15 20.12 0.50 -3.88
N THR A 16 18.99 1.22 -3.84
CA THR A 16 18.20 1.51 -2.64
C THR A 16 16.78 0.93 -2.67
N SER A 17 16.42 0.12 -3.68
CA SER A 17 15.05 -0.40 -3.86
C SER A 17 14.64 -1.45 -2.81
N ALA A 18 15.57 -2.29 -2.36
CA ALA A 18 15.32 -3.37 -1.41
C ALA A 18 15.44 -2.96 0.08
N LEU A 19 15.56 -1.66 0.38
CA LEU A 19 15.86 -1.15 1.71
C LEU A 19 14.66 -0.46 2.37
N ASP A 20 14.50 -0.72 3.67
CA ASP A 20 13.55 -0.03 4.55
C ASP A 20 13.90 1.46 4.70
N SER A 21 12.92 2.25 5.19
CA SER A 21 13.03 3.72 5.21
C SER A 21 14.17 4.25 6.09
N ASP A 22 14.50 3.55 7.19
CA ASP A 22 15.56 3.99 8.11
C ASP A 22 16.95 3.66 7.56
N SER A 23 17.11 2.45 7.01
CA SER A 23 18.36 2.04 6.34
C SER A 23 18.63 2.86 5.07
N GLU A 24 17.58 3.22 4.32
CA GLU A 24 17.68 4.04 3.11
C GLU A 24 18.37 5.38 3.41
N ARG A 25 17.98 6.08 4.47
CA ARG A 25 18.55 7.39 4.81
C ARG A 25 20.04 7.31 5.12
N THR A 26 20.47 6.23 5.75
CA THR A 26 21.87 5.99 6.09
C THR A 26 22.69 5.70 4.82
N ILE A 27 22.16 4.87 3.94
CA ILE A 27 22.80 4.53 2.66
C ILE A 27 22.85 5.73 1.72
N GLN A 28 21.80 6.54 1.68
CA GLN A 28 21.76 7.75 0.84
C GLN A 28 22.91 8.70 1.19
N LYS A 29 23.16 8.95 2.48
CA LYS A 29 24.32 9.74 2.93
C LYS A 29 25.66 9.11 2.53
N ALA A 30 25.75 7.79 2.59
CA ALA A 30 26.96 7.09 2.16
C ALA A 30 27.19 7.21 0.64
N ILE A 31 26.12 7.14 -0.17
CA ILE A 31 26.17 7.34 -1.61
C ILE A 31 26.59 8.77 -1.94
N GLU A 32 26.01 9.78 -1.27
CA GLU A 32 26.38 11.19 -1.43
C GLU A 32 27.87 11.41 -1.14
N ASN A 33 28.37 10.89 -0.02
CA ASN A 33 29.79 11.00 0.32
C ASN A 33 30.71 10.30 -0.68
N VAL A 34 30.26 9.19 -1.27
CA VAL A 34 31.04 8.45 -2.27
C VAL A 34 31.00 9.16 -3.63
N ALA A 35 29.91 9.84 -3.96
CA ALA A 35 29.74 10.56 -5.20
C ALA A 35 30.62 11.81 -5.29
N ILE A 36 31.04 12.37 -4.15
CA ILE A 36 32.02 13.48 -4.10
C ILE A 36 33.28 13.07 -4.87
N ASP A 37 33.71 13.94 -5.78
CA ASP A 37 34.92 13.79 -6.61
C ASP A 37 34.85 12.62 -7.61
N ARG A 38 33.63 12.22 -8.02
CA ARG A 38 33.41 11.14 -9.00
C ARG A 38 32.27 11.44 -9.94
N THR A 39 32.38 10.97 -11.18
CA THR A 39 31.24 10.95 -12.09
C THR A 39 30.32 9.79 -11.68
N THR A 40 29.13 10.12 -11.19
CA THR A 40 28.16 9.12 -10.74
C THR A 40 26.92 9.14 -11.63
N ILE A 41 26.57 8.00 -12.20
CA ILE A 41 25.33 7.79 -12.95
C ILE A 41 24.45 6.89 -12.11
N ILE A 42 23.24 7.36 -11.81
CA ILE A 42 22.29 6.65 -10.96
C ILE A 42 21.03 6.40 -11.76
N VAL A 43 20.65 5.13 -11.86
CA VAL A 43 19.31 4.70 -12.27
C VAL A 43 18.54 4.46 -10.97
N ALA A 44 17.52 5.28 -10.72
CA ALA A 44 16.78 5.25 -9.47
C ALA A 44 15.27 5.24 -9.73
N HIS A 45 14.56 4.45 -8.92
CA HIS A 45 13.11 4.48 -8.84
C HIS A 45 12.61 5.39 -7.70
N ARG A 46 13.47 5.78 -6.73
CA ARG A 46 13.09 6.56 -5.53
C ARG A 46 13.37 8.05 -5.70
N LEU A 47 12.35 8.89 -5.49
CA LEU A 47 12.49 10.35 -5.49
C LEU A 47 13.59 10.87 -4.54
N SER A 48 13.79 10.22 -3.40
CA SER A 48 14.85 10.56 -2.42
C SER A 48 16.24 10.57 -3.05
N THR A 49 16.52 9.62 -3.93
CA THR A 49 17.81 9.49 -4.62
C THR A 49 17.91 10.42 -5.84
N ILE A 50 16.79 10.68 -6.53
CA ILE A 50 16.74 11.51 -7.74
C ILE A 50 16.80 13.01 -7.42
N LYS A 51 16.17 13.45 -6.34
CA LYS A 51 16.03 14.88 -5.99
C LYS A 51 17.37 15.60 -5.83
N ASN A 52 18.38 14.91 -5.29
CA ASN A 52 19.68 15.50 -4.98
C ASN A 52 20.68 15.41 -6.15
N ALA A 53 20.23 14.96 -7.33
CA ALA A 53 21.10 14.87 -8.51
C ALA A 53 21.37 16.25 -9.12
N ASP A 54 22.60 16.45 -9.62
CA ASP A 54 22.98 17.68 -10.32
C ASP A 54 22.22 17.84 -11.64
N ILE A 55 21.99 16.73 -12.35
CA ILE A 55 21.24 16.68 -13.61
C ILE A 55 20.36 15.43 -13.59
N ILE A 56 19.08 15.62 -13.88
CA ILE A 56 18.12 14.54 -14.05
C ILE A 56 17.88 14.36 -15.54
N VAL A 57 17.85 13.11 -16.00
CA VAL A 57 17.56 12.75 -17.39
C VAL A 57 16.39 11.78 -17.39
N VAL A 58 15.30 12.16 -18.06
CA VAL A 58 14.12 11.31 -18.20
C VAL A 58 14.15 10.65 -19.57
N VAL A 59 14.09 9.32 -19.57
CA VAL A 59 14.15 8.49 -20.77
C VAL A 59 12.82 7.79 -20.97
N GLU A 60 12.27 7.89 -22.18
CA GLU A 60 11.06 7.17 -22.59
C GLU A 60 11.30 6.53 -23.95
N ASN A 61 10.98 5.23 -24.08
CA ASN A 61 11.15 4.48 -25.33
C ASN A 61 12.58 4.58 -25.93
N GLY A 62 13.60 4.60 -25.06
CA GLY A 62 15.01 4.69 -25.45
C GLY A 62 15.46 6.08 -25.90
N GLN A 63 14.65 7.12 -25.73
CA GLN A 63 14.99 8.50 -26.08
C GLN A 63 14.93 9.41 -24.85
N VAL A 64 15.85 10.38 -24.78
CA VAL A 64 15.80 11.44 -23.76
C VAL A 64 14.63 12.37 -24.09
N LYS A 65 13.66 12.47 -23.17
CA LYS A 65 12.50 13.36 -23.29
C LYS A 65 12.72 14.68 -22.56
N GLU A 66 13.34 14.61 -21.39
CA GLU A 66 13.56 15.77 -20.52
C GLU A 66 14.94 15.67 -19.86
N MET A 67 15.57 16.83 -19.64
CA MET A 67 16.85 16.95 -18.95
C MET A 67 16.90 18.30 -18.23
N GLY A 68 17.34 18.32 -16.97
CA GLY A 68 17.46 19.56 -16.21
C GLY A 68 17.64 19.33 -14.71
N LEU A 69 17.55 20.41 -13.95
CA LEU A 69 17.54 20.36 -12.49
C LEU A 69 16.16 19.92 -11.97
N HIS A 70 16.12 19.37 -10.76
CA HIS A 70 14.88 18.97 -10.10
C HIS A 70 13.82 20.08 -10.10
N ASP A 71 14.23 21.28 -9.71
CA ASP A 71 13.32 22.42 -9.53
C ASP A 71 12.78 22.95 -10.86
N GLU A 72 13.50 22.77 -11.97
CA GLU A 72 13.06 23.16 -13.31
C GLU A 72 12.04 22.16 -13.86
N LEU A 73 12.35 20.87 -13.74
CA LEU A 73 11.51 19.78 -14.26
C LEU A 73 10.19 19.64 -13.50
N ILE A 74 10.18 19.96 -12.20
CA ILE A 74 8.95 19.86 -11.39
C ILE A 74 7.94 20.99 -11.68
N GLN A 75 8.42 22.14 -12.16
CA GLN A 75 7.56 23.28 -12.51
C GLN A 75 6.77 23.07 -13.81
N GLN A 76 7.20 22.11 -14.64
CA GLN A 76 6.49 21.76 -15.87
C GLN A 76 5.24 20.95 -15.53
N GLU A 77 4.06 21.58 -15.58
CA GLU A 77 2.77 20.92 -15.24
C GLU A 77 2.47 19.70 -16.12
N ASN A 78 2.89 19.72 -17.39
CA ASN A 78 2.71 18.62 -18.34
C ASN A 78 4.01 17.83 -18.60
N GLY A 79 4.98 17.92 -17.68
CA GLY A 79 6.23 17.18 -17.77
C GLY A 79 6.06 15.69 -17.45
N LEU A 80 6.86 14.86 -18.10
CA LEU A 80 6.98 13.43 -17.79
C LEU A 80 7.58 13.24 -16.41
N TYR A 81 8.61 14.01 -16.06
CA TYR A 81 9.21 13.99 -14.73
C TYR A 81 8.20 14.28 -13.62
N SER A 82 7.46 15.40 -13.73
CA SER A 82 6.49 15.83 -12.71
C SER A 82 5.35 14.83 -12.53
N SER A 83 4.90 14.22 -13.64
CA SER A 83 3.92 13.14 -13.64
C SER A 83 4.40 11.89 -12.88
N LEU A 84 5.64 11.45 -13.13
CA LEU A 84 6.24 10.31 -12.41
C LEU A 84 6.36 10.57 -10.91
N ILE A 85 6.80 11.77 -10.52
CA ILE A 85 6.91 12.15 -9.11
C ILE A 85 5.54 12.19 -8.41
N ARG A 86 4.49 12.67 -9.10
CA ARG A 86 3.13 12.70 -8.57
C ARG A 86 2.61 11.29 -8.30
N LEU A 87 2.80 10.36 -9.25
CA LEU A 87 2.39 8.96 -9.09
C LEU A 87 3.09 8.30 -7.90
N GLN A 88 4.41 8.48 -7.78
CA GLN A 88 5.16 7.91 -6.66
C GLN A 88 4.73 8.47 -5.29
N ARG A 89 4.36 9.75 -5.23
CA ARG A 89 3.85 10.36 -3.99
C ARG A 89 2.51 9.74 -3.58
N MET A 90 1.63 9.49 -4.54
CA MET A 90 0.32 8.87 -4.31
C MET A 90 0.47 7.45 -3.75
N GLU A 91 1.36 6.65 -4.33
CA GLU A 91 1.69 5.31 -3.82
C GLU A 91 2.13 5.35 -2.35
N LYS A 92 3.04 6.28 -1.99
CA LYS A 92 3.51 6.41 -0.61
C LYS A 92 2.42 6.86 0.38
N ILE A 93 1.42 7.62 -0.09
CA ILE A 93 0.29 8.08 0.73
C ILE A 93 -0.67 6.91 1.00
N GLU A 94 -0.97 6.10 -0.02
CA GLU A 94 -1.84 4.92 0.11
C GLU A 94 -1.30 3.92 1.15
N TYR A 95 0.01 3.63 1.12
CA TYR A 95 0.67 2.79 2.14
C TYR A 95 0.67 3.40 3.56
N ARG A 96 0.61 4.73 3.69
CA ARG A 96 0.65 5.41 4.99
C ARG A 96 -0.73 5.49 5.64
N GLU A 97 -1.79 5.61 4.86
CA GLU A 97 -3.17 5.63 5.38
C GLU A 97 -3.64 4.26 5.87
N GLU A 98 -3.13 3.17 5.28
CA GLU A 98 -3.40 1.82 5.77
C GLU A 98 -2.73 1.54 7.13
N PHE A 99 -1.54 2.11 7.39
CA PHE A 99 -0.77 1.89 8.62
C PHE A 99 -1.18 2.83 9.79
N ASN A 100 -1.56 4.08 9.50
CA ASN A 100 -1.95 5.05 10.53
C ASN A 100 -3.31 4.76 11.19
N ASN A 101 -4.13 3.88 10.59
CA ASN A 101 -5.41 3.47 11.19
C ASN A 101 -5.26 2.41 12.30
N THR A 102 -4.03 2.00 12.62
CA THR A 102 -3.71 1.08 13.75
C THR A 102 -3.00 1.82 14.89
N SER A 103 -3.48 3.00 15.26
CA SER A 103 -3.01 3.67 16.47
C SER A 103 -3.70 3.09 17.71
N TYR A 104 -2.95 2.32 18.50
CA TYR A 104 -3.27 2.04 19.90
C TYR A 104 -3.48 3.36 20.63
N PHE A 105 -4.71 3.60 21.07
CA PHE A 105 -5.11 4.79 21.80
C PHE A 105 -4.39 4.84 23.16
N SER A 106 -3.29 5.60 23.23
CA SER A 106 -2.71 6.07 24.49
C SER A 106 -3.40 7.39 24.84
N THR A 107 -4.32 7.33 25.81
CA THR A 107 -5.07 8.48 26.29
C THR A 107 -4.16 9.44 27.05
N SER A 108 -4.02 10.67 26.56
CA SER A 108 -3.72 11.84 27.40
C SER A 108 -4.85 12.85 27.15
N PRO A 109 -5.57 13.31 28.19
CA PRO A 109 -6.79 14.09 28.00
C PRO A 109 -6.46 15.57 27.83
N ASN A 110 -7.10 16.24 26.87
CA ASN A 110 -7.57 17.61 27.07
C ASN A 110 -8.66 17.97 26.05
N ASN A 111 -9.84 18.20 26.62
CA ASN A 111 -10.98 19.03 26.22
C ASN A 111 -10.98 19.64 24.81
N ASP A 112 -12.02 19.32 24.04
CA ASP A 112 -12.99 20.34 23.60
C ASP A 112 -14.27 19.70 23.06
N PHE A 113 -15.32 20.51 23.08
CA PHE A 113 -16.72 20.15 23.26
C PHE A 113 -17.52 19.98 21.97
N ASN A 114 -18.59 19.18 22.11
CA ASN A 114 -19.92 19.25 21.47
C ASN A 114 -20.22 18.48 20.18
N ASN A 115 -21.26 17.67 20.33
CA ASN A 115 -22.17 17.07 19.36
C ASN A 115 -21.75 15.75 18.70
N PHE A 116 -22.17 14.63 19.30
CA PHE A 116 -23.14 13.71 18.66
C PHE A 116 -23.56 12.62 19.67
N GLU A 117 -24.86 12.52 19.94
CA GLU A 117 -25.43 11.49 20.82
C GLU A 117 -25.29 10.10 20.20
N VAL A 118 -24.56 9.19 20.86
CA VAL A 118 -24.59 7.76 20.58
C VAL A 118 -25.26 7.06 21.75
N ARG A 119 -26.39 6.41 21.47
CA ARG A 119 -27.13 5.59 22.41
C ARG A 119 -26.26 4.43 22.92
N GLN A 120 -26.25 4.27 24.23
CA GLN A 120 -25.60 3.20 24.97
C GLN A 120 -26.30 1.86 24.70
N PHE A 121 -25.55 0.81 24.30
CA PHE A 121 -25.97 -0.58 24.44
C PHE A 121 -24.77 -1.50 24.68
N ASP A 122 -24.95 -2.45 25.59
CA ASP A 122 -23.92 -3.12 26.38
C ASP A 122 -23.10 -4.22 25.67
N THR A 123 -21.81 -4.30 26.03
CA THR A 123 -20.88 -5.46 26.18
C THR A 123 -20.69 -6.56 25.10
N PRO A 124 -19.50 -7.20 25.07
CA PRO A 124 -18.88 -7.74 23.85
C PRO A 124 -19.04 -9.27 23.69
N ASN A 125 -18.97 -9.78 22.46
CA ASN A 125 -18.51 -11.16 22.23
C ASN A 125 -18.07 -11.48 20.78
N PHE A 126 -16.76 -11.76 20.66
CA PHE A 126 -16.12 -12.90 19.98
C PHE A 126 -16.59 -13.39 18.58
N GLY A 127 -15.74 -13.18 17.57
CA GLY A 127 -15.60 -14.05 16.37
C GLY A 127 -16.03 -13.45 15.02
N GLU A 128 -15.05 -13.16 14.15
CA GLU A 128 -14.99 -12.82 12.70
C GLU A 128 -16.23 -12.92 11.77
N PRO A 129 -16.26 -12.32 10.54
CA PRO A 129 -15.25 -11.54 9.79
C PRO A 129 -15.74 -10.14 9.33
N SER A 130 -14.82 -9.33 8.79
CA SER A 130 -14.99 -7.96 8.33
C SER A 130 -16.17 -7.72 7.36
N THR A 131 -17.21 -7.03 7.83
CA THR A 131 -18.14 -6.30 6.98
C THR A 131 -17.56 -4.92 6.67
N ILE A 132 -17.17 -4.70 5.42
CA ILE A 132 -16.82 -3.36 4.90
C ILE A 132 -18.07 -2.48 5.06
N PHE A 133 -18.05 -1.56 6.03
CA PHE A 133 -19.06 -0.51 6.14
C PHE A 133 -18.60 0.67 5.28
N VAL A 134 -19.26 0.90 4.15
CA VAL A 134 -19.02 2.05 3.28
C VAL A 134 -19.62 3.28 3.96
N THR A 135 -18.78 4.13 4.55
CA THR A 135 -19.22 5.45 5.02
C THR A 135 -19.33 6.39 3.82
N ARG A 136 -20.52 6.94 3.59
CA ARG A 136 -20.80 7.95 2.55
C ARG A 136 -19.84 9.14 2.70
N ILE A 137 -19.06 9.42 1.65
CA ILE A 137 -18.38 10.69 1.47
C ILE A 137 -19.45 11.72 1.06
N ASN A 138 -19.50 12.85 1.76
CA ASN A 138 -20.35 13.99 1.44
C ASN A 138 -19.69 14.77 0.29
N ASP A 139 -20.09 14.48 -0.95
CA ASP A 139 -19.53 15.11 -2.16
C ASP A 139 -20.03 16.56 -2.31
N ASN A 140 -19.11 17.52 -2.17
CA ASN A 140 -19.21 18.83 -2.82
C ASN A 140 -17.92 19.04 -3.62
N LEU A 141 -17.84 18.48 -4.84
CA LEU A 141 -16.95 18.99 -5.88
C LEU A 141 -17.51 18.61 -7.26
N GLU A 142 -17.86 19.63 -8.04
CA GLU A 142 -18.28 19.50 -9.43
C GLU A 142 -17.17 18.87 -10.29
N GLY A 143 -17.54 17.93 -11.16
CA GLY A 143 -16.93 17.87 -12.48
C GLY A 143 -15.86 16.81 -12.79
N SER A 144 -15.96 15.58 -12.28
CA SER A 144 -15.58 14.40 -13.08
C SER A 144 -16.40 13.20 -12.64
N LYS A 145 -17.19 12.63 -13.55
CA LYS A 145 -17.98 11.42 -13.27
C LYS A 145 -16.99 10.27 -13.06
N ILE A 146 -16.70 9.93 -11.80
CA ILE A 146 -16.02 8.69 -11.45
C ILE A 146 -16.96 7.56 -11.91
N LEU A 147 -16.69 7.00 -13.08
CA LEU A 147 -17.40 5.82 -13.57
C LEU A 147 -16.96 4.64 -12.71
N ASN A 148 -17.80 4.22 -11.76
CA ASN A 148 -17.58 3.00 -10.99
C ASN A 148 -17.33 1.85 -11.97
N PRO A 149 -16.11 1.26 -12.01
CA PRO A 149 -15.84 0.17 -12.92
C PRO A 149 -16.67 -1.03 -12.48
N SER A 150 -17.40 -1.62 -13.42
CA SER A 150 -18.22 -2.81 -13.16
C SER A 150 -17.35 -3.98 -12.64
N PHE A 151 -17.83 -4.72 -11.64
CA PHE A 151 -17.15 -5.89 -11.08
C PHE A 151 -16.71 -6.92 -12.14
N TRP A 152 -17.52 -7.08 -13.19
CA TRP A 152 -17.21 -7.95 -14.33
C TRP A 152 -16.02 -7.46 -15.16
N ARG A 153 -15.83 -6.14 -15.23
CA ARG A 153 -14.68 -5.52 -15.90
C ARG A 153 -13.41 -5.84 -15.13
N LEU A 154 -13.44 -5.77 -13.80
CA LEU A 154 -12.32 -6.10 -12.93
C LEU A 154 -11.98 -7.59 -13.00
N LEU A 155 -12.99 -8.46 -12.93
CA LEU A 155 -12.79 -9.90 -13.08
C LEU A 155 -12.22 -10.26 -14.46
N GLY A 156 -12.60 -9.50 -15.49
CA GLY A 156 -12.07 -9.62 -16.85
C GLY A 156 -10.62 -9.19 -17.01
N LEU A 157 -10.02 -8.45 -16.08
CA LEU A 157 -8.61 -8.08 -16.10
C LEU A 157 -7.71 -9.24 -15.62
N ASN A 158 -8.24 -10.15 -14.80
CA ASN A 158 -7.51 -11.32 -14.30
C ASN A 158 -7.77 -12.61 -15.12
N LYS A 159 -8.08 -12.45 -16.41
CA LYS A 159 -8.26 -13.58 -17.35
C LYS A 159 -7.06 -14.54 -17.45
N PRO A 160 -5.78 -14.12 -17.41
CA PRO A 160 -4.68 -15.08 -17.58
C PRO A 160 -4.54 -16.07 -16.41
N GLU A 161 -5.07 -15.76 -15.22
CA GLU A 161 -4.93 -16.58 -14.00
C GLU A 161 -6.23 -17.27 -13.55
N TRP A 162 -7.25 -17.34 -14.43
CA TRP A 162 -8.58 -17.86 -14.09
C TRP A 162 -8.59 -19.26 -13.44
N LYS A 163 -7.58 -20.11 -13.75
CA LYS A 163 -7.43 -21.44 -13.16
C LYS A 163 -7.10 -21.41 -11.66
N GLN A 164 -6.35 -20.42 -11.21
CA GLN A 164 -6.01 -20.24 -9.79
C GLN A 164 -7.21 -19.68 -9.04
N ALA A 165 -7.97 -18.77 -9.67
CA ALA A 165 -9.21 -18.25 -9.11
C ALA A 165 -10.26 -19.34 -8.88
N THR A 166 -10.46 -20.27 -9.82
CA THR A 166 -11.42 -21.38 -9.64
C THR A 166 -10.97 -22.36 -8.54
N LEU A 167 -9.67 -22.63 -8.44
CA LEU A 167 -9.10 -23.44 -7.36
C LEU A 167 -9.28 -22.76 -5.98
N GLY A 168 -9.10 -21.44 -5.92
CA GLY A 168 -9.38 -20.64 -4.74
C GLY A 168 -10.86 -20.68 -4.34
N CYS A 169 -11.78 -20.53 -5.29
CA CYS A 169 -13.22 -20.64 -5.03
C CYS A 169 -13.62 -22.03 -4.51
N LEU A 170 -13.07 -23.11 -5.06
CA LEU A 170 -13.30 -24.47 -4.55
C LEU A 170 -12.84 -24.59 -3.09
N SER A 171 -11.65 -24.06 -2.79
CA SER A 171 -11.06 -24.08 -1.45
C SER A 171 -11.88 -23.25 -0.45
N ALA A 172 -12.39 -22.10 -0.87
CA ALA A 172 -13.24 -21.24 -0.06
C ALA A 172 -14.58 -21.89 0.29
N ILE A 173 -15.19 -22.63 -0.64
CA ILE A 173 -16.43 -23.39 -0.38
C ILE A 173 -16.18 -24.47 0.68
N LEU A 174 -15.08 -25.23 0.53
CA LEU A 174 -14.72 -26.27 1.49
C LEU A 174 -14.45 -25.69 2.87
N PHE A 175 -13.71 -24.58 2.94
CA PHE A 175 -13.38 -23.92 4.20
C PHE A 175 -14.62 -23.30 4.87
N GLY A 176 -15.50 -22.67 4.08
CA GLY A 176 -16.74 -22.09 4.59
C GLY A 176 -17.71 -23.12 5.17
N ALA A 177 -17.65 -24.38 4.73
CA ALA A 177 -18.47 -25.46 5.28
C ALA A 177 -17.97 -25.98 6.65
N VAL A 178 -16.75 -25.65 7.07
CA VAL A 178 -16.17 -26.14 8.33
C VAL A 178 -16.94 -25.61 9.54
N GLN A 179 -17.27 -24.31 9.56
CA GLN A 179 -17.98 -23.67 10.67
C GLN A 179 -19.39 -24.25 10.93
N PRO A 180 -20.27 -24.43 9.94
CA PRO A 180 -21.58 -25.03 10.16
C PRO A 180 -21.50 -26.53 10.52
N VAL A 181 -20.55 -27.28 9.95
CA VAL A 181 -20.34 -28.70 10.32
C VAL A 181 -19.88 -28.81 11.77
N TYR A 182 -18.94 -27.97 12.20
CA TYR A 182 -18.48 -27.92 13.58
C TYR A 182 -19.62 -27.57 14.55
N ALA A 183 -20.45 -26.58 14.20
CA ALA A 183 -21.63 -26.22 14.98
C ALA A 183 -22.63 -27.38 15.10
N ALA A 184 -22.87 -28.11 14.00
CA ALA A 184 -23.78 -29.27 14.00
C ALA A 184 -23.25 -30.41 14.88
N ILE A 185 -21.95 -30.74 14.81
CA ILE A 185 -21.31 -31.79 15.63
C ILE A 185 -21.39 -31.43 17.12
N MET A 186 -21.13 -30.17 17.49
CA MET A 186 -21.26 -29.74 18.88
C MET A 186 -22.73 -29.83 19.33
N GLY A 187 -23.68 -29.39 18.48
CA GLY A 187 -25.11 -29.50 18.77
C GLY A 187 -25.60 -30.94 18.99
N THR A 188 -25.17 -31.89 18.16
CA THR A 188 -25.53 -33.31 18.33
C THR A 188 -24.88 -33.92 19.56
N THR A 189 -23.65 -33.53 19.87
CA THR A 189 -22.93 -34.00 21.07
C THR A 189 -23.65 -33.54 22.35
N ILE A 190 -23.99 -32.25 22.46
CA ILE A 190 -24.79 -31.73 23.58
C ILE A 190 -26.14 -32.47 23.67
N SER A 191 -26.85 -32.65 22.55
CA SER A 191 -28.14 -33.33 22.52
C SER A 191 -28.06 -34.79 23.00
N ALA A 192 -27.02 -35.53 22.61
CA ALA A 192 -26.80 -36.92 23.03
C ALA A 192 -26.59 -37.06 24.55
N TYR A 193 -25.94 -36.08 25.19
CA TYR A 193 -25.78 -36.07 26.65
C TYR A 193 -27.12 -35.88 27.37
N PHE A 194 -28.03 -35.07 26.83
CA PHE A 194 -29.34 -34.81 27.47
C PHE A 194 -30.41 -35.87 27.13
N LEU A 195 -30.33 -36.54 25.98
CA LEU A 195 -31.27 -37.61 25.60
C LEU A 195 -30.98 -38.95 26.31
N THR A 196 -29.77 -39.16 26.81
CA THR A 196 -29.38 -40.40 27.53
C THR A 196 -30.02 -40.49 28.93
N ASN A 197 -30.53 -39.39 29.50
CA ASN A 197 -31.02 -39.35 30.88
C ASN A 197 -32.56 -39.48 31.02
N GLN A 198 -33.24 -39.99 29.99
CA GLN A 198 -34.70 -40.22 29.95
C GLN A 198 -35.08 -41.71 29.77
N ARG A 199 -34.18 -42.65 30.11
CA ARG A 199 -34.50 -44.09 30.19
C ARG A 199 -34.24 -44.65 31.57
#